data_AF-A0A453NLQ6-F1
#
_entry.id   AF-A0A453NLQ6-F1
#
_cell.length_a   1.000
_cell.length_b   1.000
_cell.length_c   1.000
_cell.angle_alpha   90.00
_cell.angle_beta   90.00
_cell.angle_gamma   90.00
#
_symmetry.space_group_name_H-M   'P 1'
#
loop_
_entity.id
_entity.type
_entity.pdbx_description
1 polymer ?
#
loop_
_entity_poly.entity_id
_entity_poly.type
_entity_poly.pdbx_seq_one_letter_code
_entity_poly.pdbx_strand_id
1 'polypeptide(L)'
;MVRLWAVRAQVDALRETEAAWRRNRSGAELRLLDITGAMELRPDGHPSRYGHPPGGSVEGSFVVDCLHWCLPGPIDLWSELLFHMLAAHPRRADIE
;
A
#
# COMPACT_ATOMS: atom_id res chain seq x y z
N MET A 1 0.75 13.34 -12.66
CA MET A 1 2.20 13.02 -12.73
C MET A 1 2.64 12.17 -11.54
N VAL A 2 2.46 12.63 -10.29
CA VAL A 2 2.85 11.90 -9.06
C VAL A 2 2.20 10.50 -8.96
N ARG A 3 0.90 10.39 -9.26
CA ARG A 3 0.15 9.12 -9.20
C ARG A 3 0.73 8.01 -10.10
N LEU A 4 1.09 8.34 -11.34
CA LEU A 4 1.67 7.40 -12.30
C LEU A 4 3.08 6.97 -11.89
N TRP A 5 3.88 7.89 -11.33
CA TRP A 5 5.22 7.58 -10.85
C TRP A 5 5.18 6.66 -9.62
N ALA A 6 4.30 6.92 -8.65
CA ALA A 6 4.16 6.11 -7.46
C ALA A 6 3.77 4.66 -7.80
N VAL A 7 2.79 4.48 -8.69
CA VAL A 7 2.37 3.14 -9.16
C VAL A 7 3.52 2.45 -9.91
N ARG A 8 4.26 3.19 -10.74
CA ARG A 8 5.39 2.62 -11.48
C ARG A 8 6.49 2.10 -10.55
N ALA A 9 6.84 2.87 -9.52
CA ALA A 9 7.83 2.47 -8.53
C ALA A 9 7.40 1.20 -7.78
N GLN A 10 6.13 1.09 -7.41
CA GLN A 10 5.57 -0.11 -6.77
C GLN A 10 5.64 -1.34 -7.69
N VAL A 11 5.32 -1.19 -8.97
CA VAL A 11 5.40 -2.28 -9.96
C VAL A 11 6.83 -2.75 -10.16
N ASP A 12 7.79 -1.82 -10.24
CA ASP A 12 9.20 -2.18 -10.40
C ASP A 12 9.74 -2.88 -9.13
N ALA A 13 9.36 -2.43 -7.93
CA ALA A 13 9.68 -3.10 -6.67
C ALA A 13 9.09 -4.53 -6.57
N LEU A 14 7.87 -4.74 -7.06
CA LEU A 14 7.27 -6.08 -7.14
C LEU A 14 8.08 -7.00 -8.06
N ARG A 15 8.46 -6.52 -9.24
CA ARG A 15 9.26 -7.29 -10.21
C ARG A 15 10.61 -7.70 -9.63
N GLU A 16 11.27 -6.80 -8.91
CA GLU A 16 12.54 -7.08 -8.23
C GLU A 16 12.36 -8.15 -7.14
N THR A 17 11.28 -8.05 -6.37
CA THR A 17 10.93 -9.02 -5.33
C THR A 17 10.63 -10.40 -5.92
N GLU A 18 9.83 -10.47 -6.98
CA GLU A 18 9.55 -11.72 -7.70
C GLU A 18 10.82 -12.36 -8.25
N ALA A 19 11.72 -11.57 -8.83
CA ALA A 19 12.99 -12.07 -9.35
C ALA A 19 13.90 -12.62 -8.23
N ALA A 20 13.95 -11.94 -7.08
CA ALA A 20 14.69 -12.41 -5.91
C ALA A 20 14.08 -13.69 -5.31
N TRP A 21 12.75 -13.75 -5.19
CA TRP A 21 12.03 -14.92 -4.69
C TRP A 21 12.27 -16.15 -5.59
N ARG A 22 12.22 -15.98 -6.91
CA ARG A 22 12.50 -17.06 -7.88
C ARG A 22 13.94 -17.59 -7.76
N ARG A 23 14.92 -16.71 -7.51
CA ARG A 23 16.32 -17.11 -7.31
C ARG A 23 16.52 -17.86 -6.00
N ASN A 24 15.86 -17.45 -4.93
CA ASN A 24 16.07 -18.02 -3.60
C ASN A 24 15.34 -19.36 -3.37
N ARG A 25 14.49 -19.83 -4.30
CA ARG A 25 13.68 -21.06 -4.18
C ARG A 25 13.06 -21.21 -2.78
N SER A 26 12.60 -20.09 -2.21
CA SER A 26 11.98 -20.13 -0.88
C SER A 26 10.74 -21.00 -0.99
N GLY A 27 10.65 -22.05 -0.17
CA GLY A 27 9.46 -22.91 -0.16
C GLY A 27 8.16 -22.18 0.19
N ALA A 28 8.21 -20.90 0.57
CA ALA A 28 7.08 -20.04 0.88
C ALA A 28 6.45 -19.42 -0.37
N GLU A 29 5.13 -19.30 -0.42
CA GLU A 29 4.38 -18.67 -1.51
C GLU A 29 4.53 -17.13 -1.48
N LEU A 30 4.81 -16.51 -2.64
CA LEU A 30 4.76 -15.07 -2.81
C LEU A 30 3.38 -14.67 -3.35
N ARG A 31 2.69 -13.75 -2.66
CA ARG A 31 1.40 -13.19 -3.09
C ARG A 31 1.41 -11.67 -3.04
N LEU A 32 0.68 -11.07 -3.98
CA LEU A 32 0.46 -9.63 -4.05
C LEU A 32 -0.87 -9.26 -3.38
N LEU A 33 -0.83 -8.32 -2.44
CA LEU A 33 -2.02 -7.62 -1.95
C LEU A 33 -2.30 -6.43 -2.88
N ASP A 34 -3.13 -6.63 -3.91
CA ASP A 34 -3.52 -5.57 -4.83
C ASP A 34 -4.65 -4.72 -4.24
N ILE A 35 -4.27 -3.54 -3.76
CA ILE A 35 -5.16 -2.52 -3.17
C ILE A 35 -5.34 -1.31 -4.10
N THR A 36 -4.75 -1.33 -5.30
CA THR A 36 -4.67 -0.14 -6.16
C THR A 36 -6.05 0.38 -6.54
N GLY A 37 -6.95 -0.50 -6.98
CA GLY A 37 -8.32 -0.11 -7.33
C GLY A 37 -9.12 0.40 -6.13
N ALA A 38 -8.98 -0.24 -4.97
CA ALA A 38 -9.68 0.19 -3.76
C ALA A 38 -9.21 1.58 -3.28
N MET A 39 -7.89 1.84 -3.34
CA MET A 39 -7.32 3.13 -2.94
C MET A 39 -7.57 4.23 -3.98
N GLU A 40 -7.68 3.87 -5.26
CA GLU A 40 -8.01 4.82 -6.31
C GLU A 40 -9.40 5.45 -6.12
N LEU A 41 -10.34 4.69 -5.55
CA LEU A 41 -11.70 5.12 -5.26
C LEU A 41 -11.84 5.96 -3.98
N ARG A 42 -10.76 6.14 -3.21
CA ARG A 42 -10.80 6.78 -1.89
C ARG A 42 -9.98 8.06 -1.75
N PRO A 43 -9.94 9.00 -2.73
CA PRO A 43 -9.17 10.24 -2.57
C PRO A 43 -9.64 11.11 -1.40
N ASP A 44 -10.83 10.85 -0.84
CA ASP A 44 -11.38 11.48 0.36
C ASP A 44 -10.57 11.17 1.64
N GLY A 45 -9.82 10.06 1.65
CA GLY A 45 -9.08 9.63 2.84
C GLY A 45 -7.75 10.35 3.07
N HIS A 46 -7.38 11.31 2.23
CA HIS A 46 -6.11 12.02 2.35
C HIS A 46 -6.17 13.16 3.41
N PRO A 47 -5.09 13.41 4.18
CA PRO A 47 -5.03 14.50 5.13
C PRO A 47 -5.15 15.89 4.51
N SER A 48 -4.86 16.04 3.20
CA SER A 48 -4.88 17.33 2.52
C SER A 48 -4.00 18.33 3.29
N ARG A 49 -4.52 19.52 3.58
CA ARG A 49 -3.85 20.56 4.39
C ARG A 49 -3.71 20.23 5.88
N TYR A 50 -4.35 19.17 6.37
CA TYR A 50 -4.38 18.81 7.79
C TYR A 50 -3.29 17.81 8.18
N GLY A 51 -2.48 17.33 7.21
CA GLY A 51 -1.38 16.39 7.46
C GLY A 51 -0.11 17.01 8.03
N HIS A 52 -0.02 18.34 8.15
CA HIS A 52 1.19 19.05 8.56
C HIS A 52 0.92 19.97 9.77
N PRO A 53 1.91 20.17 10.66
CA PRO A 53 1.79 21.11 11.77
C PRO A 53 1.48 22.54 11.29
N PRO A 54 0.72 23.34 12.06
CA PRO A 54 0.53 24.76 11.77
C PRO A 54 1.88 25.48 11.67
N GLY A 55 2.17 26.13 10.54
CA GLY A 55 3.44 26.82 10.27
C GLY A 55 4.50 25.98 9.55
N GLY A 56 4.21 24.73 9.19
CA GLY A 56 5.13 23.81 8.50
C GLY A 56 5.28 24.01 6.99
N SER A 57 4.69 25.06 6.40
CA SER A 57 4.89 25.37 4.98
C SER A 57 6.09 26.30 4.83
N VAL A 58 7.16 25.76 4.24
CA VAL A 58 8.16 26.56 3.53
C VAL A 58 7.38 27.48 2.56
N GLU A 59 7.53 28.79 2.74
CA GLU A 59 7.14 29.83 1.77
C GLU A 59 5.68 29.81 1.27
N GLY A 60 4.71 29.90 2.18
CA GLY A 60 3.35 30.39 1.85
C GLY A 60 2.47 29.50 0.95
N SER A 61 2.94 28.30 0.61
CA SER A 61 2.16 27.27 -0.11
C SER A 61 1.56 26.29 0.89
N PHE A 62 0.23 26.19 0.94
CA PHE A 62 -0.43 25.07 1.63
C PHE A 62 -0.03 23.77 0.92
N VAL A 63 0.87 22.99 1.52
CA VAL A 63 1.24 21.67 1.02
C VAL A 63 0.01 20.77 1.21
N VAL A 64 -0.64 20.43 0.10
CA VAL A 64 -1.73 19.44 0.10
C VAL A 64 -1.10 18.07 0.06
N ASP A 65 -1.25 17.33 1.18
CA ASP A 65 -0.79 15.95 1.25
C ASP A 65 -1.77 15.03 0.51
N CYS A 66 -1.31 14.47 -0.61
CA CYS A 66 -2.01 13.49 -1.42
C CYS A 66 -1.33 12.11 -1.40
N LEU A 67 -0.32 11.92 -0.53
CA LEU A 67 0.46 10.68 -0.46
C LEU A 67 0.07 9.85 0.76
N HIS A 68 -0.17 10.51 1.89
CA HIS A 68 -0.53 9.85 3.14
C HIS A 68 -2.04 9.69 3.29
N TRP A 69 -2.44 8.88 4.26
CA TRP A 69 -3.83 8.56 4.57
C TRP A 69 -4.16 8.96 6.01
N CYS A 70 -5.36 9.48 6.24
CA CYS A 70 -5.90 9.71 7.58
C CYS A 70 -6.15 8.38 8.31
N LEU A 71 -6.09 8.43 9.65
CA LEU A 71 -6.58 7.36 10.53
C LEU A 71 -7.65 7.91 11.49
N PRO A 72 -8.80 7.22 11.66
CA PRO A 72 -9.24 6.06 10.87
C PRO A 72 -9.52 6.43 9.40
N GLY A 73 -9.39 5.49 8.46
CA GLY A 73 -9.48 5.80 7.03
C GLY A 73 -9.25 4.63 6.08
N PRO A 74 -9.01 4.89 4.78
CA PRO A 74 -8.85 3.83 3.77
C PRO A 74 -7.73 2.83 4.06
N ILE A 75 -6.75 3.22 4.88
CA ILE A 75 -5.65 2.34 5.29
C ILE A 75 -6.14 1.15 6.14
N ASP A 76 -7.26 1.29 6.86
CA ASP A 76 -7.82 0.22 7.70
C ASP A 76 -8.25 -0.98 6.83
N LEU A 77 -8.70 -0.73 5.59
CA LEU A 77 -9.03 -1.76 4.61
C LEU A 77 -7.81 -2.64 4.25
N TRP A 78 -6.59 -2.10 4.31
CA TRP A 78 -5.40 -2.89 3.99
C TRP A 78 -5.21 -4.00 5.01
N SER A 79 -5.42 -3.69 6.30
CA SER A 79 -5.34 -4.64 7.39
C SER A 79 -6.41 -5.72 7.28
N GLU A 80 -7.65 -5.35 6.92
CA GLU A 80 -8.74 -6.31 6.71
C GLU A 80 -8.46 -7.25 5.54
N LEU A 81 -8.05 -6.71 4.38
CA LEU A 81 -7.73 -7.51 3.20
C LEU A 81 -6.53 -8.43 3.45
N LEU A 82 -5.50 -7.92 4.13
CA LEU A 82 -4.35 -8.73 4.52
C LEU A 82 -4.78 -9.88 5.45
N PHE A 83 -5.61 -9.59 6.45
CA PHE A 83 -6.14 -10.60 7.36
C PHE A 83 -6.93 -11.66 6.60
N HIS A 84 -7.80 -11.27 5.67
CA HIS A 84 -8.52 -12.21 4.82
C HIS A 84 -7.60 -13.09 3.96
N MET A 85 -6.55 -12.52 3.36
CA MET A 85 -5.58 -13.29 2.58
C MET A 85 -4.77 -14.30 3.41
N LEU A 86 -4.50 -13.97 4.67
CA LEU A 86 -3.81 -14.85 5.62
C LEU A 86 -4.74 -15.94 6.15
N ALA A 87 -5.97 -15.58 6.52
CA ALA A 87 -6.97 -16.53 7.04
C ALA A 87 -7.46 -17.51 5.97
N ALA A 88 -7.54 -17.07 4.71
CA ALA A 88 -7.88 -17.93 3.58
C ALA A 88 -6.71 -18.80 3.11
N HIS A 89 -5.48 -18.58 3.62
CA HIS A 89 -4.36 -19.44 3.28
C HIS A 89 -4.46 -20.77 4.04
N PRO A 90 -4.55 -21.91 3.35
CA PRO A 90 -4.49 -23.21 4.01
C PRO A 90 -3.15 -23.33 4.73
N ARG A 91 -3.14 -23.72 6.00
CA ARG A 91 -1.87 -23.96 6.68
C ARG A 91 -1.34 -25.30 6.18
N ARG A 92 -0.02 -25.44 6.10
CA ARG A 92 0.60 -26.73 5.67
C ARG A 92 0.14 -27.94 6.49
N ALA A 93 -0.24 -27.71 7.76
CA ALA A 93 -0.80 -28.74 8.65
C ALA A 93 -2.21 -29.21 8.25
N ASP A 94 -2.89 -28.50 7.35
CA ASP A 94 -4.27 -28.79 6.93
C ASP A 94 -4.29 -29.51 5.54
N ILE A 95 -3.13 -29.80 4.94
CA ILE A 95 -2.96 -30.47 3.62
C ILE A 95 -2.37 -31.91 3.76
N GLU A 96 -1.94 -32.31 4.95
CA GLU A 96 -1.58 -33.70 5.32
C GLU A 96 -2.77 -34.42 6.00
#